data_AF-A0A3C0B6H2-F1
#
_entry.id   AF-A0A3C0B6H2-F1
#
_cell.length_a   1.000
_cell.length_b   1.000
_cell.length_c   1.000
_cell.angle_alpha   90.00
_cell.angle_beta   90.00
_cell.angle_gamma   90.00
#
_symmetry.space_group_name_H-M   'P 1'
#
loop_
_entity.id
_entity.type
_entity.pdbx_description
1 polymer ?
#
loop_
_entity_poly.entity_id
_entity_poly.type
_entity_poly.pdbx_seq_one_letter_code
_entity_poly.pdbx_strand_id
1 'polypeptide(L)'
;MRKLFLLLAILCTVSAAKADEGMWLLKELNKENEARMQELGFTFPMNRLYDEQKSSLKDAVVIFGGGCSGVAVSKRGLIFTN
;
A
#
# COMPACT_ATOMS: atom_id res chain seq x y z
N MET A 1 27.29 -30.60 16.52
CA MET A 1 26.13 -31.35 16.00
C MET A 1 24.80 -30.82 16.54
N ARG A 2 24.45 -30.99 17.82
CA ARG A 2 23.16 -30.52 18.39
C ARG A 2 22.87 -29.02 18.21
N LYS A 3 23.86 -28.16 18.42
CA LYS A 3 23.72 -26.69 18.24
C LYS A 3 23.48 -26.28 16.78
N LEU A 4 24.04 -27.02 15.83
CA LEU A 4 23.87 -26.76 14.39
C LEU A 4 22.47 -27.15 13.93
N PHE A 5 21.93 -28.26 14.43
CA PHE A 5 20.54 -28.66 14.21
C PHE A 5 19.53 -27.66 14.79
N LEU A 6 19.81 -27.11 15.97
CA LEU A 6 18.98 -26.06 16.58
C LEU A 6 19.01 -24.76 15.78
N LEU A 7 20.18 -24.34 15.30
CA LEU A 7 20.32 -23.16 14.43
C LEU A 7 19.57 -23.35 13.11
N LEU A 8 19.68 -24.54 12.49
CA LEU A 8 18.99 -24.85 11.25
C LEU A 8 17.47 -24.87 11.44
N ALA A 9 16.99 -25.42 12.56
CA ALA A 9 15.58 -25.42 12.90
C ALA A 9 15.02 -24.00 13.10
N ILE A 10 15.77 -23.10 13.77
CA ILE A 10 15.38 -21.70 13.93
C ILE A 10 15.37 -20.96 12.58
N LEU A 11 16.35 -21.23 11.71
CA LEU A 11 16.41 -20.59 10.39
C LEU A 11 15.25 -21.02 9.48
N CYS A 12 14.77 -22.25 9.60
CA CYS A 12 13.60 -22.74 8.90
C CYS A 12 12.28 -22.12 9.38
N THR A 13 12.20 -21.62 10.62
CA THR A 13 10.96 -20.99 11.13
C THR A 13 10.83 -19.53 10.71
N VAL A 14 11.94 -18.77 10.63
CA VAL A 14 11.90 -17.38 10.11
C VAL A 14 11.59 -17.29 8.61
N SER A 15 11.91 -18.33 7.84
CA SER A 15 11.62 -18.38 6.40
C SER A 15 10.15 -18.65 6.07
N ALA A 16 9.31 -18.95 7.07
CA ALA A 16 7.87 -19.16 6.91
C ALA A 16 7.02 -17.89 7.18
N ALA A 17 7.63 -16.80 7.67
CA ALA A 17 6.91 -15.56 7.90
C ALA A 17 6.64 -14.83 6.59
N LYS A 18 5.36 -14.62 6.25
CA LYS A 18 4.92 -13.80 5.12
C LYS A 18 4.17 -12.59 5.67
N ALA A 19 4.66 -11.39 5.37
CA ALA A 19 3.94 -10.16 5.67
C ALA A 19 3.12 -9.75 4.44
N ASP A 20 1.80 -9.80 4.56
CA ASP A 20 0.87 -9.27 3.55
C ASP A 20 0.45 -7.81 3.87
N GLU A 21 0.65 -7.35 5.11
CA GLU A 21 0.28 -6.00 5.60
C GLU A 21 1.38 -4.97 5.37
N GLY A 22 1.00 -3.71 5.12
CA GLY A 22 1.94 -2.59 5.00
C GLY A 22 1.28 -1.26 4.67
N MET A 23 1.97 -0.15 4.97
CA MET A 23 1.65 1.17 4.45
C MET A 23 2.71 1.53 3.40
N TRP A 24 2.32 1.55 2.13
CA TRP A 24 3.23 1.80 1.04
C TRP A 24 3.33 3.28 0.70
N LEU A 25 4.55 3.74 0.41
CA LEU A 25 4.75 5.02 -0.26
C LEU A 25 4.30 4.89 -1.71
N LEU A 26 3.33 5.70 -2.14
CA LEU A 26 2.73 5.59 -3.48
C LEU A 26 3.75 5.67 -4.61
N LYS A 27 4.80 6.49 -4.48
CA LYS A 27 5.89 6.62 -5.45
C LYS A 27 6.80 5.39 -5.56
N GLU A 28 6.79 4.52 -4.56
CA GLU A 28 7.62 3.31 -4.48
C GLU A 28 6.82 2.05 -4.83
N LEU A 29 5.60 2.19 -5.38
CA LEU A 29 4.83 1.05 -5.87
C LEU A 29 5.55 0.42 -7.07
N ASN A 30 6.07 -0.79 -6.87
CA ASN A 30 6.80 -1.55 -7.87
C ASN A 30 5.89 -2.59 -8.54
N LYS A 31 6.46 -3.37 -9.48
CA LYS A 31 5.74 -4.41 -10.23
C LYS A 31 5.15 -5.51 -9.35
N GLU A 32 5.80 -5.85 -8.23
CA GLU A 32 5.31 -6.88 -7.31
C GLU A 32 4.07 -6.39 -6.56
N ASN A 33 4.08 -5.14 -6.10
CA ASN A 33 2.92 -4.50 -5.48
C ASN A 33 1.76 -4.42 -6.47
N GLU A 34 2.00 -3.98 -7.70
CA GLU A 34 0.97 -3.90 -8.74
C GLU A 34 0.39 -5.28 -9.09
N ALA A 35 1.24 -6.30 -9.28
CA ALA A 35 0.78 -7.66 -9.55
C ALA A 35 -0.08 -8.20 -8.39
N ARG A 36 0.33 -7.93 -7.15
CA ARG A 36 -0.44 -8.32 -5.96
C ARG A 36 -1.79 -7.58 -5.89
N MET A 37 -1.81 -6.28 -6.16
CA MET A 37 -3.06 -5.51 -6.22
C MET A 37 -4.02 -6.08 -7.27
N GLN A 38 -3.51 -6.42 -8.46
CA GLN A 38 -4.30 -7.02 -9.54
C GLN A 38 -4.81 -8.42 -9.17
N GLU A 39 -3.99 -9.26 -8.53
CA GLU A 39 -4.39 -10.56 -8.00
C GLU A 39 -5.56 -10.44 -7.00
N LEU A 40 -5.54 -9.37 -6.19
CA LEU A 40 -6.61 -9.03 -5.24
C LEU A 40 -7.82 -8.34 -5.89
N GLY A 41 -7.85 -8.18 -7.21
CA GLY A 41 -8.98 -7.65 -7.96
C GLY A 41 -8.94 -6.14 -8.24
N PHE A 42 -7.82 -5.47 -8.01
CA PHE A 42 -7.67 -4.07 -8.37
C PHE A 42 -7.64 -3.89 -9.89
N THR A 43 -8.61 -3.15 -10.44
CA THR A 43 -8.75 -2.93 -11.89
C THR A 43 -8.43 -1.50 -12.33
N PHE A 44 -8.18 -0.59 -11.39
CA PHE A 44 -7.97 0.82 -11.70
C PHE A 44 -6.55 1.05 -12.25
N PRO A 45 -6.35 1.89 -13.29
CA PRO A 45 -5.02 2.09 -13.86
C PRO A 45 -4.04 2.72 -12.86
N MET A 46 -2.82 2.17 -12.75
CA MET A 46 -1.82 2.65 -11.78
C MET A 46 -1.43 4.12 -11.99
N ASN A 47 -1.30 4.57 -13.24
CA ASN A 47 -1.04 5.97 -13.57
C ASN A 47 -2.21 6.92 -13.24
N ARG A 48 -3.41 6.38 -13.01
CA ARG A 48 -4.56 7.15 -12.53
C ARG A 48 -4.70 7.07 -11.01
N LEU A 49 -4.14 6.04 -10.38
CA LEU A 49 -4.02 5.94 -8.93
C LEU A 49 -3.02 6.97 -8.40
N TYR A 50 -1.81 7.00 -8.97
CA TYR A 50 -0.75 7.92 -8.61
C TYR A 50 0.04 8.38 -9.84
N ASP A 51 0.20 9.69 -9.97
CA ASP A 51 1.07 10.34 -10.95
C ASP A 51 1.62 11.61 -10.31
N GLU A 52 2.92 11.89 -10.50
CA GLU A 52 3.59 13.05 -9.90
C GLU A 52 3.27 14.36 -10.63
N GLN A 53 3.02 14.30 -11.95
CA GLN A 53 2.86 15.48 -12.80
C GLN A 53 1.41 15.70 -13.23
N LYS A 54 0.66 14.63 -13.44
CA LYS A 54 -0.73 14.67 -13.91
C LYS A 54 -1.70 14.43 -12.76
N SER A 55 -2.95 14.83 -12.99
CA SER A 55 -3.99 14.57 -12.00
C SER A 55 -4.29 13.07 -11.86
N SER A 56 -4.33 12.62 -10.61
CA SER A 56 -4.56 11.22 -10.22
C SER A 56 -5.44 11.15 -8.96
N LEU A 57 -5.79 9.95 -8.51
CA LEU A 57 -6.64 9.74 -7.34
C LEU A 57 -6.05 10.34 -6.06
N LYS A 58 -4.71 10.45 -5.96
CA LYS A 58 -4.03 11.11 -4.84
C LYS A 58 -4.55 12.52 -4.57
N ASP A 59 -4.97 13.25 -5.62
CA ASP A 59 -5.37 14.66 -5.51
C ASP A 59 -6.72 14.83 -4.80
N ALA A 60 -7.51 13.75 -4.71
CA ALA A 60 -8.80 13.76 -4.02
C ALA A 60 -8.68 13.40 -2.53
N VAL A 61 -7.56 12.83 -2.09
CA VAL A 61 -7.33 12.42 -0.68
C VAL A 61 -6.53 13.50 0.03
N VAL A 62 -7.04 13.98 1.17
CA VAL A 62 -6.48 15.13 1.89
C VAL A 62 -6.22 14.82 3.36
N ILE A 63 -5.23 15.52 3.94
CA ILE A 63 -5.08 15.60 5.39
C ILE A 63 -6.19 16.51 5.92
N PHE A 64 -7.01 15.99 6.82
CA PHE A 64 -8.11 16.71 7.45
C PHE A 64 -7.78 16.99 8.92
N GLY A 65 -7.77 18.26 9.32
CA GLY A 65 -7.55 18.66 10.72
C GLY A 65 -6.17 18.30 11.31
N GLY A 66 -5.18 17.93 10.48
CA GLY A 66 -3.81 17.61 10.92
C GLY A 66 -3.60 16.21 11.50
N GLY A 67 -4.65 15.36 11.52
CA GLY A 67 -4.55 13.99 12.06
C GLY A 67 -5.52 12.98 11.44
N CYS A 68 -6.45 13.42 10.60
CA CYS A 68 -7.42 12.56 9.93
C CYS A 68 -7.21 12.57 8.40
N SER A 69 -7.90 11.65 7.73
CA SER A 69 -7.98 11.61 6.26
C SER A 69 -9.37 12.03 5.82
N GLY A 70 -9.46 12.81 4.75
CA GLY A 70 -10.71 13.14 4.08
C GLY A 70 -10.64 12.87 2.58
N VAL A 71 -11.79 12.80 1.92
CA VAL A 71 -11.89 12.58 0.47
C VAL A 71 -12.80 13.61 -0.16
N ALA A 72 -12.32 14.32 -1.19
CA ALA A 72 -13.11 15.23 -2.00
C ALA A 72 -14.04 14.44 -2.94
N VAL A 73 -15.34 14.70 -2.87
CA VAL A 73 -16.39 13.97 -3.61
C VAL A 73 -17.20 14.87 -4.56
N SER A 74 -16.87 16.16 -4.65
CA SER A 74 -17.48 17.07 -5.63
C SER A 74 -16.46 18.06 -6.20
N LYS A 75 -16.77 18.60 -7.38
CA LYS A 75 -15.97 19.66 -8.03
C LYS A 75 -15.99 21.00 -7.28
N ARG A 76 -16.80 21.12 -6.22
CA ARG A 76 -16.97 22.33 -5.41
C ARG A 76 -16.42 22.19 -3.99
N GLY A 77 -15.55 21.20 -3.76
CA GLY A 77 -14.87 21.02 -2.48
C GLY A 77 -15.72 20.40 -1.37
N LEU A 78 -16.75 19.62 -1.72
CA LEU A 78 -17.42 18.77 -0.73
C LEU A 78 -16.46 17.65 -0.30
N ILE A 79 -16.21 17.53 1.00
CA ILE A 79 -15.28 16.54 1.58
C ILE A 79 -16.04 15.62 2.52
N PHE A 80 -15.79 14.31 2.40
CA PHE A 80 -16.26 13.29 3.34
C PHE A 80 -15.13 12.88 4.30
N THR A 81 -15.50 12.67 5.56
CA THR A 81 -14.66 12.14 6.66
C THR A 81 -15.59 11.41 7.65
N ASN A 82 -15.04 10.67 8.62
CA ASN A 82 -15.80 10.06 9.71
C ASN A 82 -16.53 11.07 10.61
#